data_AF-A0A356U359-F1
#
_entry.id   AF-A0A356U359-F1
#
_cell.length_a   1.000
_cell.length_b   1.000
_cell.length_c   1.000
_cell.angle_alpha   90.00
_cell.angle_beta   90.00
_cell.angle_gamma   90.00
#
_symmetry.space_group_name_H-M   'P 1'
#
loop_
_entity.id
_entity.type
_entity.pdbx_description
1 polymer ?
#
loop_
_entity_poly.entity_id
_entity_poly.type
_entity_poly.pdbx_seq_one_letter_code
_entity_poly.pdbx_strand_id
1 'polypeptide(L)'
;QIRARICQWVADGVDVVLTTGGTGLTGRDVTIEAVAPLLDKQVDGFAVLFHQASIEMVATSTMQSRAMGGLAGSSYIFCLPGSTGACRDAWEKILQFQLDHRHRPCNLVEIMPRLQENEPQK
;
A
#
# COMPACT_ATOMS: atom_id res chain seq x y z
N GLN A 1 -10.34 -5.66 -14.06
CA GLN A 1 -10.06 -4.22 -14.31
C GLN A 1 -8.96 -3.69 -13.39
N ILE A 2 -9.07 -3.86 -12.06
CA ILE A 2 -8.04 -3.43 -11.07
C ILE A 2 -6.63 -3.89 -11.48
N ARG A 3 -6.44 -5.21 -11.64
CA ARG A 3 -5.14 -5.80 -11.98
C ARG A 3 -4.52 -5.18 -13.24
N ALA A 4 -5.28 -5.12 -14.33
CA ALA A 4 -4.80 -4.56 -15.59
C ALA A 4 -4.37 -3.10 -15.47
N ARG A 5 -5.11 -2.28 -14.71
CA ARG A 5 -4.76 -0.87 -14.49
C ARG A 5 -3.47 -0.72 -13.70
N ILE A 6 -3.31 -1.49 -12.62
CA ILE A 6 -2.12 -1.45 -11.78
C ILE A 6 -0.90 -1.95 -12.55
N CYS A 7 -1.01 -3.07 -13.28
CA CYS A 7 0.08 -3.56 -14.14
C CYS A 7 0.51 -2.50 -15.17
N GLN A 8 -0.43 -1.77 -15.76
CA GLN A 8 -0.10 -0.68 -16.70
C GLN A 8 0.68 0.43 -15.99
N TRP A 9 0.24 0.90 -14.82
CA TRP A 9 0.96 1.93 -14.07
C TRP A 9 2.35 1.50 -13.63
N VAL A 10 2.52 0.24 -13.21
CA VAL A 10 3.83 -0.32 -12.90
C VAL A 10 4.73 -0.31 -14.14
N ALA A 11 4.20 -0.72 -15.30
CA ALA A 11 4.94 -0.69 -16.56
C ALA A 11 5.28 0.74 -17.04
N ASP A 12 4.42 1.71 -16.74
CA ASP A 12 4.63 3.13 -17.05
C ASP A 12 5.63 3.82 -16.09
N GLY A 13 6.14 3.10 -15.07
CA GLY A 13 7.11 3.62 -14.11
C GLY A 13 6.51 4.51 -13.04
N VAL A 14 5.24 4.31 -12.66
CA VAL A 14 4.62 5.03 -11.54
C VAL A 14 5.26 4.59 -10.23
N ASP A 15 5.80 5.54 -9.46
CA ASP A 15 6.50 5.26 -8.21
C ASP A 15 5.59 4.68 -7.10
N VAL A 16 4.38 5.23 -6.98
CA VAL A 16 3.44 4.89 -5.91
C VAL A 16 2.00 4.82 -6.43
N VAL A 17 1.33 3.71 -6.15
CA VAL A 17 -0.09 3.51 -6.44
C VAL A 17 -0.86 3.40 -5.12
N LEU A 18 -1.85 4.27 -4.93
CA LEU A 18 -2.78 4.20 -3.81
C LEU A 18 -4.15 3.78 -4.35
N THR A 19 -4.72 2.71 -3.77
CA THR A 19 -6.09 2.30 -4.04
C THR A 19 -6.96 2.54 -2.81
N THR A 20 -8.24 2.80 -3.02
CA THR A 20 -9.22 2.97 -1.94
C THR A 20 -10.48 2.16 -2.25
N GLY A 21 -10.92 1.37 -1.27
CA GLY A 21 -12.11 0.53 -1.37
C GLY A 21 -11.82 -0.89 -1.85
N GLY A 22 -12.82 -1.76 -1.68
CA GLY A 22 -12.74 -3.17 -2.05
C GLY A 22 -11.84 -4.02 -1.14
N THR A 23 -11.52 -3.54 0.07
CA THR A 23 -10.69 -4.25 1.07
C THR A 23 -11.51 -4.82 2.23
N GLY A 24 -12.85 -4.77 2.17
CA GLY A 24 -13.72 -5.39 3.16
C GLY A 24 -13.76 -6.91 3.06
N LEU A 25 -14.77 -7.53 3.69
CA LEU A 25 -14.95 -8.99 3.75
C LEU A 25 -16.12 -9.49 2.87
N THR A 26 -16.78 -8.61 2.12
CA THR A 26 -17.93 -8.99 1.29
C THR A 26 -17.48 -9.51 -0.08
N GLY A 27 -18.35 -10.22 -0.81
CA GLY A 27 -18.01 -10.76 -2.14
C GLY A 27 -17.66 -9.70 -3.21
N ARG A 28 -17.91 -8.41 -2.95
CA ARG A 28 -17.50 -7.30 -3.83
C ARG A 28 -16.10 -6.77 -3.50
N ASP A 29 -15.58 -7.10 -2.33
CA ASP A 29 -14.28 -6.64 -1.84
C ASP A 29 -13.16 -7.53 -2.39
N VAL A 30 -12.66 -7.16 -3.58
CA VAL A 30 -11.70 -7.98 -4.36
C VAL A 30 -10.35 -7.29 -4.58
N THR A 31 -10.11 -6.13 -3.97
CA THR A 31 -8.88 -5.36 -4.20
C THR A 31 -7.65 -6.14 -3.77
N ILE A 32 -7.72 -6.84 -2.64
CA ILE A 32 -6.60 -7.63 -2.11
C ILE A 32 -6.31 -8.84 -3.01
N GLU A 33 -7.34 -9.56 -3.44
CA GLU A 33 -7.24 -10.68 -4.36
C GLU A 33 -6.70 -10.25 -5.73
N ALA A 34 -7.02 -9.03 -6.16
CA ALA A 34 -6.52 -8.48 -7.40
C ALA A 34 -5.04 -8.06 -7.32
N VAL A 35 -4.62 -7.46 -6.20
CA VAL A 35 -3.30 -6.84 -6.01
C VAL A 35 -2.26 -7.80 -5.46
N ALA A 36 -2.59 -8.65 -4.47
CA ALA A 36 -1.60 -9.50 -3.81
C ALA A 36 -0.76 -10.36 -4.78
N PRO A 37 -1.32 -10.95 -5.86
CA PRO A 37 -0.53 -11.72 -6.83
C PRO A 37 0.41 -10.87 -7.71
N LEU A 38 0.32 -9.54 -7.66
CA LEU A 38 1.20 -8.63 -8.40
C LEU A 38 2.44 -8.24 -7.61
N LEU A 39 2.45 -8.48 -6.30
CA LEU A 39 3.50 -8.01 -5.41
C LEU A 39 4.68 -8.98 -5.43
N ASP A 40 5.88 -8.48 -5.72
CA ASP A 40 7.13 -9.22 -5.55
C ASP A 40 7.45 -9.40 -4.06
N LYS A 41 7.15 -8.36 -3.27
CA LYS A 41 7.35 -8.34 -1.82
C LYS A 41 6.19 -7.64 -1.14
N GLN A 42 5.67 -8.25 -0.07
CA GLN A 42 4.70 -7.60 0.79
C GLN A 42 5.41 -6.73 1.83
N VAL A 43 4.79 -5.60 2.20
CA VAL A 43 5.23 -4.71 3.27
C VAL A 43 4.27 -4.90 4.44
N ASP A 44 4.40 -6.04 5.15
CA ASP A 44 3.49 -6.42 6.24
C ASP A 44 3.39 -5.37 7.35
N GLY A 45 4.49 -4.63 7.57
CA GLY A 45 4.53 -3.52 8.53
C GLY A 45 3.48 -2.44 8.24
N PHE A 46 3.08 -2.24 6.99
CA PHE A 46 2.02 -1.28 6.66
C PHE A 46 0.67 -1.70 7.25
N ALA A 47 0.27 -2.96 7.09
CA ALA A 47 -1.00 -3.46 7.62
C ALA A 47 -1.01 -3.38 9.16
N VAL A 48 0.10 -3.75 9.81
CA VAL A 48 0.24 -3.65 11.27
C VAL A 48 0.10 -2.20 11.75
N LEU A 49 0.86 -1.28 11.15
CA LEU A 49 0.79 0.15 11.51
C LEU A 49 -0.60 0.73 11.25
N PHE A 50 -1.24 0.34 10.15
CA PHE A 50 -2.60 0.77 9.82
C PHE A 50 -3.61 0.32 10.89
N HIS A 51 -3.56 -0.94 11.30
CA HIS A 51 -4.46 -1.46 12.32
C HIS A 51 -4.18 -0.88 13.71
N GLN A 52 -2.91 -0.63 14.05
CA GLN A 52 -2.53 0.10 15.27
C GLN A 52 -3.06 1.54 15.26
N ALA A 53 -2.92 2.26 14.15
CA ALA A 53 -3.44 3.61 14.01
C ALA A 53 -4.99 3.67 14.03
N SER A 54 -5.63 2.63 13.52
CA SER A 54 -7.08 2.52 13.40
C SER A 54 -7.76 2.09 14.71
N ILE A 55 -7.11 1.27 15.55
CA ILE A 55 -7.74 0.75 16.77
C ILE A 55 -8.07 1.87 17.76
N GLU A 56 -7.30 2.95 17.77
CA GLU A 56 -7.57 4.14 18.57
C GLU A 56 -8.84 4.88 18.12
N MET A 57 -9.20 4.77 16.84
CA MET A 57 -10.31 5.51 16.23
C MET A 57 -11.60 4.70 16.13
N VAL A 58 -11.49 3.42 15.78
CA VAL A 58 -12.64 2.55 15.48
C VAL A 58 -12.67 1.27 16.31
N ALA A 59 -11.78 1.16 17.31
CA ALA A 59 -11.62 -0.02 18.16
C ALA A 59 -11.49 -1.30 17.32
N THR A 60 -12.14 -2.37 17.75
CA THR A 60 -12.10 -3.68 17.10
C THR A 60 -12.68 -3.69 15.68
N SER A 61 -13.41 -2.65 15.27
CA SER A 61 -13.97 -2.54 13.92
C SER A 61 -12.90 -2.54 12.83
N THR A 62 -11.66 -2.16 13.16
CA THR A 62 -10.52 -2.21 12.23
C THR A 62 -10.30 -3.62 11.64
N MET A 63 -10.69 -4.67 12.36
CA MET A 63 -10.60 -6.07 11.92
C MET A 63 -11.41 -6.37 10.64
N GLN A 64 -12.43 -5.56 10.32
CA GLN A 64 -13.23 -5.74 9.11
C GLN A 64 -12.56 -5.19 7.84
N SER A 65 -11.41 -4.54 7.98
CA SER A 65 -10.63 -4.01 6.86
C SER A 65 -9.39 -4.86 6.61
N ARG A 66 -9.01 -5.03 5.34
CA ARG A 66 -7.80 -5.73 4.93
C ARG A 66 -6.85 -4.75 4.23
N ALA A 67 -6.21 -3.86 4.97
CA ALA A 67 -5.21 -2.96 4.39
C ALA A 67 -3.96 -3.76 4.00
N MET A 68 -3.34 -3.43 2.87
CA MET A 68 -2.16 -4.15 2.36
C MET A 68 -1.18 -3.18 1.71
N GLY A 69 0.11 -3.42 1.88
CA GLY A 69 1.19 -2.70 1.22
C GLY A 69 2.15 -3.67 0.57
N GLY A 70 2.79 -3.26 -0.53
CA GLY A 70 3.75 -4.10 -1.23
C GLY A 70 4.53 -3.37 -2.31
N LEU A 71 5.44 -4.11 -2.91
CA LEU A 71 6.25 -3.68 -4.05
C LEU A 71 5.91 -4.54 -5.27
N ALA A 72 5.75 -3.92 -6.43
CA ALA A 72 5.69 -4.57 -7.73
C ALA A 72 6.66 -3.85 -8.68
N GLY A 73 7.74 -4.53 -9.10
CA GLY A 73 8.89 -3.91 -9.75
C GLY A 73 9.53 -2.84 -8.85
N SER A 74 9.57 -1.60 -9.33
CA SER A 74 9.98 -0.42 -8.57
C SER A 74 8.82 0.39 -7.99
N SER A 75 7.57 -0.07 -8.16
CA SER A 75 6.38 0.65 -7.72
C SER A 75 5.88 0.17 -6.36
N TYR A 76 5.69 1.10 -5.42
CA TYR A 76 4.96 0.81 -4.19
C TYR A 76 3.45 0.78 -4.45
N ILE A 77 2.74 -0.18 -3.86
CA ILE A 77 1.29 -0.30 -3.96
C ILE A 77 0.71 -0.40 -2.56
N PHE A 78 -0.21 0.51 -2.20
CA PHE A 78 -0.96 0.47 -0.95
C PHE A 78 -2.46 0.39 -1.21
N CYS A 79 -3.11 -0.62 -0.61
CA CYS A 79 -4.54 -0.83 -0.65
C CYS A 79 -5.17 -0.33 0.64
N LEU A 80 -5.95 0.75 0.52
CA LEU A 80 -6.62 1.42 1.64
C LEU A 80 -8.11 1.06 1.66
N PRO A 81 -8.76 1.10 2.84
CA PRO A 81 -10.20 0.97 2.92
C PRO A 81 -10.95 2.10 2.18
N GLY A 82 -12.23 1.88 1.90
CA GLY A 82 -13.07 2.87 1.20
C GLY A 82 -13.51 4.04 2.06
N SER A 83 -13.38 3.95 3.39
CA SER A 83 -13.76 5.01 4.31
C SER A 83 -12.78 6.19 4.22
N THR A 84 -13.30 7.41 4.08
CA THR A 84 -12.49 8.63 4.09
C THR A 84 -11.67 8.78 5.37
N GLY A 85 -12.21 8.33 6.52
CA GLY A 85 -11.48 8.34 7.79
C GLY A 85 -10.26 7.41 7.75
N ALA A 86 -10.44 6.19 7.25
CA ALA A 86 -9.35 5.22 7.11
C ALA A 86 -8.26 5.70 6.13
N CYS A 87 -8.65 6.31 5.00
CA CYS A 87 -7.70 6.92 4.07
C CYS A 87 -6.91 8.05 4.72
N ARG A 88 -7.58 8.91 5.49
CA ARG A 88 -6.93 9.98 6.24
C ARG A 88 -5.94 9.43 7.27
N ASP A 89 -6.35 8.45 8.06
CA ASP A 89 -5.48 7.81 9.05
C ASP A 89 -4.24 7.19 8.39
N ALA A 90 -4.42 6.44 7.29
CA ALA A 90 -3.32 5.86 6.55
C ALA A 90 -2.35 6.92 6.01
N TRP A 91 -2.87 8.04 5.50
CA TRP A 91 -2.05 9.14 5.00
C TRP A 91 -1.32 9.88 6.12
N GLU A 92 -2.09 10.43 7.07
CA GLU A 92 -1.59 11.34 8.10
C GLU A 92 -0.73 10.64 9.15
N LYS A 93 -0.94 9.35 9.42
CA LYS A 93 -0.19 8.64 10.47
C LYS A 93 0.96 7.79 9.93
N ILE A 94 0.98 7.48 8.64
CA ILE A 94 1.90 6.47 8.09
C ILE A 94 2.52 6.96 6.77
N LEU A 95 1.73 7.04 5.70
CA LEU A 95 2.26 7.18 4.34
C LEU A 95 2.96 8.51 4.12
N GLN A 96 2.46 9.62 4.68
CA GLN A 96 3.10 10.92 4.50
C GLN A 96 4.55 10.94 5.03
N PHE A 97 4.83 10.18 6.09
CA PHE A 97 6.17 10.09 6.66
C PHE A 97 7.07 9.21 5.79
N GLN A 98 6.54 8.07 5.34
CA GLN A 98 7.31 7.14 4.52
C GLN A 98 7.56 7.65 3.09
N LEU A 99 6.71 8.55 2.59
CA LEU A 99 6.82 9.20 1.28
C LEU A 99 7.47 10.61 1.35
N ASP A 100 7.97 11.02 2.52
CA ASP A 100 8.78 12.23 2.67
C ASP A 100 10.26 11.85 2.83
N HIS A 101 11.09 12.24 1.86
CA HIS A 101 12.54 11.99 1.89
C HIS A 101 13.25 12.57 3.11
N ARG A 102 12.64 13.53 3.82
CA ARG A 102 13.21 14.17 5.01
C ARG A 102 12.95 13.38 6.29
N HIS A 103 12.06 12.38 6.25
CA HIS A 103 11.72 11.59 7.41
C HIS A 103 12.89 10.70 7.86
N ARG A 104 13.11 10.64 9.17
CA ARG A 104 14.21 9.94 9.84
C ARG A 104 13.65 8.91 10.83
N PRO A 105 14.37 7.81 11.13
CA PRO A 105 15.74 7.50 10.69
C PRO A 105 15.83 6.97 9.25
N CYS A 106 14.72 6.49 8.67
CA CYS A 106 14.63 5.97 7.31
C CYS A 106 13.22 6.20 6.73
N ASN A 107 13.11 6.19 5.41
CA ASN A 107 11.86 6.30 4.66
C ASN A 107 11.92 5.49 3.36
N LEU A 108 10.78 5.32 2.68
CA LEU A 108 10.71 4.54 1.44
C LEU A 108 11.42 5.25 0.28
N VAL A 109 11.38 6.59 0.24
CA VAL A 109 11.99 7.39 -0.85
C VAL A 109 13.50 7.18 -0.93
N GLU A 110 14.19 7.09 0.22
CA GLU A 110 15.63 6.80 0.27
C GLU A 110 15.98 5.41 -0.30
N ILE A 111 15.03 4.47 -0.26
CA ILE A 111 15.23 3.08 -0.74
C ILE A 111 14.89 2.95 -2.23
N MET A 112 14.09 3.85 -2.79
CA MET A 112 13.61 3.77 -4.19
C MET A 112 14.70 3.51 -5.24
N PRO A 113 15.87 4.19 -5.22
CA PRO A 113 16.92 3.94 -6.22
C PRO A 113 17.47 2.51 -6.18
N ARG A 114 17.24 1.79 -5.08
CA ARG A 114 17.80 0.46 -4.80
C ARG A 114 16.81 -0.68 -5.08
N LEU A 115 15.55 -0.36 -5.41
CA LEU A 115 14.50 -1.37 -5.58
C LEU A 115 14.79 -2.31 -6.78
N GLN A 116 15.53 -1.83 -7.77
CA GLN A 116 15.88 -2.58 -8.99
C GLN A 116 17.31 -3.12 -8.99
N GLU A 117 18.04 -3.12 -7.86
CA GLU A 117 19.44 -3.58 -7.79
C GLU A 117 19.64 -5.02 -8.29
N ASN A 118 18.60 -5.87 -8.22
CA ASN A 118 18.67 -7.27 -8.62
C ASN A 118 17.94 -7.57 -9.95
N GLU A 119 17.40 -6.57 -10.62
CA GLU A 119 16.81 -6.77 -11.95
C GLU A 119 17.93 -6.87 -12.99
N PRO A 120 17.95 -7.91 -13.84
CA PRO A 120 18.93 -7.96 -14.93
C PRO A 120 18.78 -6.70 -15.79
N GLN A 121 19.87 -5.95 -15.97
CA GLN A 121 19.89 -4.78 -16.85
C GLN A 121 19.29 -5.18 -18.21
N LYS A 122 18.18 -4.55 -18.59
CA LYS A 122 17.57 -4.70 -19.92
C LYS A 122 18.45 -4.10 -21.00
#